data_AF-A0A1H7CB95-F1
#
_entry.id   AF-A0A1H7CB95-F1
#
_cell.length_a   1.000
_cell.length_b   1.000
_cell.length_c   1.000
_cell.angle_alpha   90.00
_cell.angle_beta   90.00
_cell.angle_gamma   90.00
#
_symmetry.space_group_name_H-M   'P 1'
#
loop_
_entity.id
_entity.type
_entity.pdbx_description
1 polymer ?
#
loop_
_entity_poly.entity_id
_entity_poly.type
_entity_poly.pdbx_seq_one_letter_code
_entity_poly.pdbx_strand_id
1 'polypeptide(L)'
;MKNVTKIGLGTSVGAVVTGISVWGMDKLGWIDRWAFEWGDFATLTTGAAAVVGAVWIGGRQVEITSKQAEIAERQTEIMRQQTALQGMALRGDFYDRRIKIVADVRAYYALIHAVDYSNERELAREILSSAEAARFIFDKEVHDAAWKIYELICAYATRKIEEEKVGLREFRDKVFPSMSIDLKEAREAQELFKTFLKLTEKYLVIEDQPSWR
;
A
#
# COMPACT_ATOMS: atom_id res chain seq x y z
N MET A 1 -29.22 12.30 -1.12
CA MET A 1 -30.27 13.10 -1.79
C MET A 1 -29.68 13.72 -3.05
N LYS A 2 -29.97 13.17 -4.23
CA LYS A 2 -29.59 13.76 -5.52
C LYS A 2 -30.84 13.90 -6.39
N ASN A 3 -31.07 15.14 -6.84
CA ASN A 3 -32.22 15.56 -7.64
C ASN A 3 -32.26 14.81 -8.97
N VAL A 4 -33.38 14.13 -9.22
CA VAL A 4 -33.74 13.57 -10.52
C VAL A 4 -34.38 14.69 -11.34
N THR A 5 -33.64 15.23 -12.30
CA THR A 5 -34.16 16.20 -13.26
C THR A 5 -35.13 15.49 -14.21
N LYS A 6 -36.43 15.61 -13.95
CA LYS A 6 -37.49 15.22 -14.90
C LYS A 6 -37.39 16.14 -16.13
N ILE A 7 -36.93 15.59 -17.25
CA ILE A 7 -37.01 16.27 -18.56
C ILE A 7 -38.43 16.09 -19.07
N GLY A 8 -39.26 17.10 -18.85
CA GLY A 8 -40.57 17.23 -19.49
C GLY A 8 -40.39 17.62 -20.96
N LEU A 9 -40.31 16.63 -21.85
CA LEU A 9 -40.38 16.80 -23.30
C LEU A 9 -41.76 16.32 -23.77
N GLY A 10 -42.76 17.13 -23.52
CA GLY A 10 -44.12 16.88 -24.00
C GLY A 10 -44.82 18.19 -24.20
N THR A 11 -44.69 18.79 -25.39
CA THR A 11 -45.72 19.64 -26.05
C THR A 11 -45.21 20.45 -27.25
N SER A 12 -43.90 20.72 -27.40
CA SER A 12 -43.46 21.73 -28.40
C SER A 12 -43.17 21.23 -29.82
N VAL A 13 -42.93 19.93 -30.05
CA VAL A 13 -42.61 19.42 -31.40
C VAL A 13 -43.84 19.33 -32.30
N GLY A 14 -45.02 19.10 -31.71
CA GLY A 14 -46.28 18.98 -32.45
C GLY A 14 -46.74 20.27 -33.13
N ALA A 15 -46.30 21.44 -32.67
CA ALA A 15 -46.75 22.72 -33.22
C ALA A 15 -45.94 23.18 -34.45
N VAL A 16 -44.69 22.74 -34.60
CA VAL A 16 -43.81 23.21 -35.69
C VAL A 16 -44.03 22.43 -36.98
N VAL A 17 -44.40 21.15 -36.90
CA VAL A 17 -44.61 20.30 -38.08
C VAL A 17 -45.88 20.67 -38.85
N THR A 18 -46.90 21.23 -38.17
CA THR A 18 -48.16 21.63 -38.80
C THR A 18 -48.06 22.90 -39.64
N GLY A 19 -47.07 23.76 -39.39
CA GLY A 19 -46.93 25.06 -40.07
C GLY A 19 -46.28 24.98 -41.46
N ILE A 20 -45.37 24.02 -41.67
CA ILE A 20 -44.56 23.95 -42.90
C ILE A 20 -45.26 23.16 -44.03
N SER A 21 -46.16 22.24 -43.69
CA SER A 21 -46.88 21.39 -44.66
C SER A 21 -48.06 22.09 -45.35
N VAL A 22 -48.53 23.23 -44.82
CA VAL A 22 -49.69 23.95 -45.39
C VAL A 22 -49.32 24.79 -46.62
N TRP A 23 -48.05 25.16 -46.82
CA TRP A 23 -47.65 26.11 -47.88
C TRP A 23 -47.04 25.49 -49.16
N GLY A 24 -46.87 24.17 -49.23
CA GLY A 24 -46.15 23.51 -50.33
C GLY A 24 -46.97 22.58 -51.25
N MET A 25 -48.23 22.29 -50.94
CA MET A 25 -48.98 21.20 -51.59
C MET A 25 -49.78 21.58 -52.86
N ASP A 26 -49.74 22.85 -53.29
CA ASP A 26 -50.51 23.29 -54.48
C ASP A 26 -49.89 22.93 -55.84
N LYS A 27 -48.74 22.23 -55.88
CA LYS A 27 -48.02 21.95 -57.14
C LYS A 27 -47.97 20.48 -57.62
N LEU A 28 -48.65 19.53 -56.98
CA LEU A 28 -48.64 18.11 -57.40
C LEU A 28 -50.06 17.62 -57.73
N GLY A 29 -50.49 17.87 -58.98
CA GLY A 29 -51.87 17.71 -59.45
C GLY A 29 -52.25 16.37 -60.08
N TRP A 30 -51.67 15.24 -59.66
CA TRP A 30 -51.98 13.94 -60.30
C TRP A 30 -51.94 12.70 -59.39
N ILE A 31 -51.72 12.86 -58.08
CA ILE A 31 -51.84 11.77 -57.11
C ILE A 31 -53.25 11.82 -56.53
N ASP A 32 -53.97 10.68 -56.56
CA ASP A 32 -55.32 10.52 -56.00
C ASP A 32 -55.42 11.06 -54.56
N ARG A 33 -56.06 12.23 -54.42
CA ARG A 33 -56.21 12.95 -53.15
C ARG A 33 -57.14 12.26 -52.13
N TRP A 34 -57.83 11.19 -52.52
CA TRP A 34 -58.86 10.53 -51.72
C TRP A 34 -58.45 9.17 -51.14
N ALA A 35 -57.29 8.63 -51.54
CA ALA A 35 -56.74 7.39 -50.98
C ALA A 35 -55.56 7.64 -50.03
N PHE A 36 -55.14 8.90 -49.87
CA PHE A 36 -54.08 9.29 -48.94
C PHE A 36 -54.74 9.90 -47.69
N GLU A 37 -55.12 9.04 -46.74
CA GLU A 37 -55.65 9.51 -45.47
C GLU A 37 -54.60 10.35 -44.75
N TRP A 38 -54.99 11.54 -44.30
CA TRP A 38 -54.14 12.42 -43.49
C TRP A 38 -53.56 11.70 -42.24
N GLY A 39 -54.23 10.63 -41.78
CA GLY A 39 -53.76 9.75 -40.72
C GLY A 39 -52.48 8.97 -41.08
N ASP A 40 -52.34 8.49 -42.32
CA ASP A 40 -51.17 7.74 -42.77
C ASP A 40 -49.95 8.66 -42.91
N PHE A 41 -50.14 9.88 -43.40
CA PHE A 41 -49.10 10.90 -43.46
C PHE A 41 -48.62 11.32 -42.07
N ALA A 42 -49.56 11.54 -41.14
CA ALA A 42 -49.24 11.85 -39.75
C ALA A 42 -48.45 10.71 -39.10
N THR A 43 -48.83 9.46 -39.36
CA THR A 43 -48.13 8.29 -38.82
C THR A 43 -46.72 8.16 -39.39
N LEU A 44 -46.54 8.39 -40.69
CA LEU A 44 -45.23 8.33 -41.36
C LEU A 44 -44.29 9.45 -40.90
N THR A 45 -44.79 10.67 -40.72
CA THR A 45 -43.99 11.79 -40.22
C THR A 45 -43.62 11.64 -38.74
N THR A 46 -44.54 11.12 -37.91
CA THR A 46 -44.26 10.81 -36.50
C THR A 46 -43.23 9.69 -36.38
N GLY A 47 -43.34 8.65 -37.21
CA GLY A 47 -42.35 7.57 -37.30
C GLY A 47 -40.97 8.08 -37.73
N ALA A 48 -40.89 8.92 -38.75
CA ALA A 48 -39.64 9.51 -39.21
C ALA A 48 -38.99 10.41 -38.14
N ALA A 49 -39.78 11.25 -37.46
CA ALA A 49 -39.30 12.08 -36.36
C ALA A 49 -38.78 11.24 -35.18
N ALA A 50 -39.45 10.13 -34.86
CA ALA A 50 -39.02 9.20 -33.82
C ALA A 50 -37.67 8.53 -34.17
N VAL A 51 -37.46 8.12 -35.42
CA VAL A 51 -36.19 7.54 -35.88
C VAL A 51 -35.06 8.56 -35.80
N VAL A 52 -35.28 9.80 -36.26
CA VAL A 52 -34.29 10.88 -36.18
C VAL A 52 -33.94 11.19 -34.72
N GLY A 53 -34.95 11.25 -33.85
CA GLY A 53 -34.76 11.42 -32.40
C GLY A 53 -33.93 10.27 -31.79
N ALA A 54 -34.22 9.03 -32.16
CA ALA A 54 -33.50 7.85 -31.68
C ALA A 54 -32.03 7.84 -32.14
N VAL A 55 -31.76 8.20 -33.40
CA VAL A 55 -30.38 8.31 -33.93
C VAL A 55 -29.60 9.41 -33.21
N TRP A 56 -30.23 10.57 -32.97
CA TRP A 56 -29.58 11.68 -32.27
C TRP A 56 -29.28 11.35 -30.79
N ILE A 57 -30.22 10.72 -30.10
CA ILE A 57 -30.01 10.26 -28.71
C ILE A 57 -28.95 9.15 -28.68
N GLY A 58 -29.00 8.19 -29.61
CA GLY A 58 -28.01 7.12 -29.72
C GLY A 58 -26.59 7.66 -29.95
N GLY A 59 -26.44 8.63 -30.84
CA GLY A 59 -25.14 9.29 -31.09
C GLY A 59 -24.57 9.97 -29.84
N ARG A 60 -25.41 10.67 -29.06
CA ARG A 60 -25.01 11.26 -27.78
C ARG A 60 -24.66 10.22 -26.73
N GLN A 61 -25.36 9.09 -26.70
CA GLN A 61 -25.03 8.00 -25.78
C GLN A 61 -23.66 7.40 -26.11
N VAL A 62 -23.33 7.22 -27.39
CA VAL A 62 -22.00 6.72 -27.81
C VAL A 62 -20.88 7.67 -27.35
N GLU A 63 -21.06 8.99 -27.49
CA GLU A 63 -20.07 9.98 -27.02
C GLU A 63 -19.91 9.97 -25.48
N ILE A 64 -21.00 9.75 -24.75
CA ILE A 64 -20.95 9.62 -23.29
C ILE A 64 -20.21 8.33 -22.91
N THR A 65 -20.51 7.21 -23.58
CA THR A 65 -19.85 5.93 -23.34
C THR A 65 -18.36 5.99 -23.65
N SER A 66 -17.95 6.67 -24.72
CA SER A 66 -16.53 6.83 -25.05
C SER A 66 -15.79 7.65 -23.99
N LYS A 67 -16.41 8.73 -23.49
CA LYS A 67 -15.84 9.53 -22.38
C LYS A 67 -15.77 8.72 -21.07
N GLN A 68 -16.77 7.88 -20.80
CA GLN A 68 -16.76 7.01 -19.62
C GLN A 68 -15.66 5.94 -19.71
N ALA A 69 -15.41 5.38 -20.91
CA ALA A 69 -14.31 4.46 -21.13
C ALA A 69 -12.96 5.12 -20.87
N GLU A 70 -12.73 6.33 -21.40
CA GLU A 70 -11.50 7.09 -21.17
C GLU A 70 -11.29 7.40 -19.67
N ILE A 71 -12.36 7.77 -18.95
CA ILE A 71 -12.29 8.00 -17.51
C ILE A 71 -11.94 6.71 -16.76
N ALA A 72 -12.55 5.58 -17.14
CA ALA A 72 -12.27 4.28 -16.52
C ALA A 72 -10.82 3.83 -16.75
N GLU A 73 -10.27 4.08 -17.95
CA GLU A 73 -8.86 3.83 -18.26
C GLU A 73 -7.94 4.68 -17.37
N ARG A 74 -8.20 5.98 -17.26
CA ARG A 74 -7.43 6.87 -16.38
C ARG A 74 -7.52 6.46 -14.91
N GLN A 75 -8.69 6.05 -14.43
CA GLN A 75 -8.88 5.54 -13.07
C GLN A 75 -8.10 4.25 -12.82
N THR A 76 -8.08 3.35 -13.80
CA THR A 76 -7.29 2.12 -13.74
C THR A 76 -5.80 2.43 -13.64
N GLU A 77 -5.33 3.40 -14.41
CA GLU A 77 -3.93 3.83 -14.36
C GLU A 77 -3.56 4.46 -13.01
N ILE A 78 -4.41 5.34 -12.48
CA ILE A 78 -4.21 5.90 -11.13
C ILE A 78 -4.16 4.78 -10.08
N MET A 79 -5.05 3.80 -10.16
CA MET A 79 -5.07 2.70 -9.19
C MET A 79 -3.80 1.83 -9.29
N ARG A 80 -3.26 1.62 -10.50
CA ARG A 80 -1.98 0.94 -10.69
C ARG A 80 -0.83 1.72 -10.06
N GLN A 81 -0.78 3.03 -10.28
CA GLN A 81 0.26 3.88 -9.69
C GLN A 81 0.16 3.92 -8.16
N GLN A 82 -1.05 4.00 -7.60
CA GLN A 82 -1.27 3.92 -6.16
C GLN A 82 -0.81 2.59 -5.57
N THR A 83 -1.07 1.47 -6.27
CA THR A 83 -0.60 0.15 -5.85
C THR A 83 0.93 0.08 -5.88
N ALA A 84 1.56 0.64 -6.90
CA ALA A 84 3.02 0.72 -6.99
C ALA A 84 3.62 1.57 -5.85
N LEU A 85 3.03 2.73 -5.56
CA LEU A 85 3.44 3.60 -4.45
C LEU A 85 3.28 2.92 -3.08
N GLN A 86 2.16 2.21 -2.85
CA GLN A 86 1.98 1.43 -1.62
C GLN A 86 3.02 0.31 -1.51
N GLY A 87 3.34 -0.36 -2.62
CA GLY A 87 4.41 -1.33 -2.66
C GLY A 87 5.77 -0.74 -2.29
N MET A 88 6.11 0.45 -2.80
CA MET A 88 7.34 1.16 -2.45
C MET A 88 7.35 1.60 -0.98
N ALA A 89 6.24 2.13 -0.47
CA ALA A 89 6.11 2.54 0.92
C ALA A 89 6.31 1.35 1.88
N LEU A 90 5.67 0.21 1.60
CA LEU A 90 5.86 -1.01 2.38
C LEU A 90 7.32 -1.48 2.38
N ARG A 91 8.03 -1.39 1.24
CA ARG A 91 9.46 -1.71 1.19
C ARG A 91 10.29 -0.76 2.05
N GLY A 92 9.98 0.54 2.02
CA GLY A 92 10.60 1.53 2.89
C GLY A 92 10.40 1.19 4.36
N ASP A 93 9.16 0.88 4.77
CA ASP A 93 8.84 0.49 6.14
C ASP A 93 9.61 -0.77 6.59
N PHE A 94 9.74 -1.78 5.72
CA PHE A 94 10.54 -2.96 6.02
C PHE A 94 12.03 -2.63 6.19
N TYR A 95 12.56 -1.74 5.35
CA TYR A 95 13.95 -1.31 5.42
C TYR A 95 14.24 -0.55 6.72
N ASP A 96 13.37 0.39 7.10
CA ASP A 96 13.51 1.15 8.35
C ASP A 96 13.46 0.24 9.57
N ARG A 97 12.55 -0.75 9.57
CA ARG A 97 12.48 -1.76 10.65
C ARG A 97 13.76 -2.61 10.72
N ARG A 98 14.34 -3.00 9.57
CA ARG A 98 15.63 -3.74 9.52
C ARG A 98 16.76 -2.92 10.12
N ILE A 99 16.87 -1.65 9.72
CA ILE A 99 17.87 -0.72 10.26
C ILE A 99 17.71 -0.59 11.77
N LYS A 100 16.47 -0.40 12.24
CA LYS A 100 16.20 -0.27 13.67
C LYS A 100 16.70 -1.48 14.46
N ILE A 101 16.38 -2.70 14.01
CA ILE A 101 16.85 -3.92 14.70
C ILE A 101 18.38 -3.99 14.76
N VAL A 102 19.06 -3.67 13.65
CA VAL A 102 20.53 -3.63 13.62
C VAL A 102 21.08 -2.55 14.55
N ALA A 103 20.44 -1.38 14.61
CA ALA A 103 20.81 -0.28 15.48
C ALA A 103 20.66 -0.65 16.96
N ASP A 104 19.56 -1.29 17.35
CA ASP A 104 19.30 -1.71 18.73
C ASP A 104 20.32 -2.76 19.20
N VAL A 105 20.63 -3.74 18.33
CA VAL A 105 21.65 -4.77 18.62
C VAL A 105 23.05 -4.13 18.76
N ARG A 106 23.38 -3.13 17.93
CA ARG A 106 24.62 -2.35 18.06
C ARG A 106 24.67 -1.51 19.33
N ALA A 107 23.59 -0.84 19.67
CA ALA A 107 23.49 -0.01 20.88
C ALA A 107 23.71 -0.85 22.14
N TYR A 108 23.13 -2.06 22.17
CA TYR A 108 23.36 -2.97 23.28
C TYR A 108 24.80 -3.51 23.32
N TYR A 109 25.36 -3.91 22.17
CA TYR A 109 26.76 -4.33 22.12
C TYR A 109 27.68 -3.22 22.66
N ALA A 110 27.43 -1.97 22.29
CA ALA A 110 28.15 -0.82 22.83
C ALA A 110 27.96 -0.67 24.34
N LEU A 111 26.75 -0.90 24.87
CA LEU A 111 26.46 -0.87 26.31
C LEU A 111 27.27 -1.90 27.09
N ILE A 112 27.39 -3.15 26.61
CA ILE A 112 28.20 -4.20 27.27
C ILE A 112 29.66 -3.73 27.42
N HIS A 113 30.16 -3.03 26.42
CA HIS A 113 31.53 -2.50 26.43
C HIS A 113 31.67 -1.16 27.14
N ALA A 114 30.57 -0.42 27.31
CA ALA A 114 30.55 0.82 28.06
C ALA A 114 30.50 0.55 29.56
N VAL A 115 31.16 1.40 30.35
CA VAL A 115 31.10 1.35 31.82
C VAL A 115 29.82 2.05 32.34
N ASP A 116 29.06 2.69 31.46
CA ASP A 116 27.82 3.41 31.80
C ASP A 116 26.61 2.52 31.56
N TYR A 117 25.88 2.23 32.64
CA TYR A 117 24.73 1.33 32.68
C TYR A 117 23.41 2.04 33.03
N SER A 118 23.39 3.37 32.99
CA SER A 118 22.22 4.17 33.35
C SER A 118 20.94 3.75 32.61
N ASN A 119 21.06 3.25 31.38
CA ASN A 119 19.93 2.88 30.51
C ASN A 119 19.78 1.36 30.26
N GLU A 120 20.40 0.50 31.07
CA GLU A 120 20.46 -0.95 30.82
C GLU A 120 19.08 -1.61 30.68
N ARG A 121 18.12 -1.23 31.54
CA ARG A 121 16.76 -1.82 31.52
C ARG A 121 15.95 -1.44 30.28
N GLU A 122 16.12 -0.22 29.79
CA GLU A 122 15.40 0.26 28.61
C GLU A 122 15.94 -0.45 27.37
N LEU A 123 17.26 -0.45 27.20
CA LEU A 123 17.94 -1.14 26.10
C LEU A 123 17.66 -2.66 26.11
N ALA A 124 17.59 -3.30 27.29
CA ALA A 124 17.23 -4.71 27.40
C ALA A 124 15.80 -5.02 26.91
N ARG A 125 14.85 -4.10 27.11
CA ARG A 125 13.48 -4.25 26.57
C ARG A 125 13.44 -4.01 25.07
N GLU A 126 14.18 -3.02 24.59
CA GLU A 126 14.26 -2.70 23.17
C GLU A 126 14.88 -3.85 22.38
N ILE A 127 15.96 -4.46 22.89
CA ILE A 127 16.59 -5.58 22.20
C ILE A 127 15.74 -6.84 22.22
N LEU A 128 14.98 -7.11 23.30
CA LEU A 128 14.00 -8.20 23.32
C LEU A 128 12.94 -7.99 22.23
N SER A 129 12.34 -6.80 22.17
CA SER A 129 11.35 -6.43 21.16
C SER A 129 11.91 -6.58 19.74
N SER A 130 13.16 -6.14 19.52
CA SER A 130 13.84 -6.22 18.23
C SER A 130 14.25 -7.65 17.86
N ALA A 131 14.65 -8.48 18.81
CA ALA A 131 14.93 -9.90 18.59
C ALA A 131 13.66 -10.67 18.21
N GLU A 132 12.53 -10.40 18.88
CA GLU A 132 11.23 -10.98 18.52
C GLU A 132 10.75 -10.48 17.14
N ALA A 133 10.93 -9.20 16.84
CA ALA A 133 10.57 -8.62 15.55
C ALA A 133 11.41 -9.21 14.40
N ALA A 134 12.67 -9.58 14.67
CA ALA A 134 13.57 -10.14 13.67
C ALA A 134 13.02 -11.40 13.00
N ARG A 135 12.19 -12.20 13.70
CA ARG A 135 11.56 -13.42 13.16
C ARG A 135 10.65 -13.17 11.96
N PHE A 136 10.12 -11.96 11.83
CA PHE A 136 9.20 -11.59 10.76
C PHE A 136 9.89 -10.81 9.64
N ILE A 137 11.06 -10.24 9.90
CA ILE A 137 11.72 -9.27 9.03
C ILE A 137 12.92 -9.87 8.30
N PHE A 138 13.55 -10.88 8.91
CA PHE A 138 14.74 -11.54 8.39
C PHE A 138 14.56 -13.05 8.27
N ASP A 139 15.46 -13.70 7.53
CA ASP A 139 15.58 -15.16 7.52
C ASP A 139 15.88 -15.71 8.92
N LYS A 140 15.52 -16.98 9.12
CA LYS A 140 15.73 -17.73 10.36
C LYS A 140 17.15 -17.60 10.93
N GLU A 141 18.17 -17.57 10.08
CA GLU A 141 19.58 -17.47 10.49
C GLU A 141 19.90 -16.16 11.23
N VAL A 142 19.34 -15.03 10.75
CA VAL A 142 19.53 -13.72 11.37
C VAL A 142 18.74 -13.66 12.68
N HIS A 143 17.52 -14.17 12.68
CA HIS A 143 16.70 -14.28 13.87
C HIS A 143 17.40 -15.10 14.96
N ASP A 144 17.89 -16.29 14.62
CA ASP A 144 18.57 -17.18 15.56
C ASP A 144 19.85 -16.53 16.10
N ALA A 145 20.57 -15.76 15.27
CA ALA A 145 21.72 -14.99 15.73
C ALA A 145 21.33 -13.84 16.68
N ALA A 146 20.30 -13.07 16.34
CA ALA A 146 19.79 -12.00 17.20
C ALA A 146 19.28 -12.54 18.54
N TRP A 147 18.58 -13.68 18.52
CA TRP A 147 18.07 -14.33 19.71
C TRP A 147 19.19 -14.85 20.62
N LYS A 148 20.22 -15.48 20.04
CA LYS A 148 21.41 -15.90 20.81
C LYS A 148 22.14 -14.72 21.44
N ILE A 149 22.24 -13.59 20.72
CA ILE A 149 22.79 -12.36 21.29
C ILE A 149 21.95 -11.94 22.50
N TYR A 150 20.62 -11.92 22.40
CA TYR A 150 19.72 -11.64 23.52
C TYR A 150 19.88 -12.61 24.71
N GLU A 151 20.04 -13.91 24.47
CA GLU A 151 20.26 -14.89 25.54
C GLU A 151 21.58 -14.65 26.28
N LEU A 152 22.67 -14.40 25.56
CA LEU A 152 23.97 -14.07 26.14
C LEU A 152 23.90 -12.78 26.97
N ILE A 153 23.12 -11.83 26.48
CA ILE A 153 22.83 -10.57 27.17
C ILE A 153 22.13 -10.81 28.50
N CYS A 154 21.06 -11.61 28.52
CA CYS A 154 20.36 -11.95 29.75
C CYS A 154 21.28 -12.68 30.73
N ALA A 155 22.09 -13.62 30.24
CA ALA A 155 23.05 -14.36 31.06
C ALA A 155 24.12 -13.44 31.68
N TYR A 156 24.57 -12.40 30.97
CA TYR A 156 25.47 -11.39 31.51
C TYR A 156 24.81 -10.53 32.59
N ALA A 157 23.60 -10.03 32.32
CA ALA A 157 22.85 -9.20 33.28
C ALA A 157 22.54 -9.95 34.59
N THR A 158 22.15 -11.23 34.50
CA THR A 158 21.91 -12.07 35.68
C THR A 158 23.17 -12.23 36.54
N ARG A 159 24.32 -12.52 35.92
CA ARG A 159 25.59 -12.67 36.65
C ARG A 159 26.01 -11.39 37.36
N LYS A 160 25.89 -10.25 36.67
CA LYS A 160 26.19 -8.94 37.25
C LYS A 160 25.33 -8.63 38.49
N ILE A 161 24.05 -9.00 38.48
CA ILE A 161 23.17 -8.85 39.65
C ILE A 161 23.64 -9.72 40.81
N GLU A 162 24.12 -10.93 40.54
CA GLU A 162 24.68 -11.82 41.56
C GLU A 162 25.97 -11.25 42.16
N GLU A 163 26.85 -10.68 41.33
CA GLU A 163 28.08 -9.99 41.77
C GLU A 163 27.79 -8.81 42.70
N GLU A 164 26.78 -8.00 42.36
CA GLU A 164 26.38 -6.84 43.17
C GLU A 164 25.81 -7.28 44.53
N LYS A 165 25.04 -8.37 44.57
CA LYS A 165 24.47 -8.94 45.81
C LYS A 165 25.51 -9.54 46.74
N VAL A 166 26.58 -10.13 46.21
CA VAL A 166 27.62 -10.80 47.02
C VAL A 166 28.62 -9.81 47.65
N GLY A 167 28.57 -8.53 47.24
CA GLY A 167 29.43 -7.48 47.80
C GLY A 167 30.83 -7.51 47.18
N LEU A 168 31.13 -6.45 46.42
CA LEU A 168 32.30 -6.27 45.55
C LEU A 168 33.69 -6.47 46.20
N ARG A 169 33.81 -6.58 47.55
CA ARG A 169 35.10 -6.77 48.23
C ARG A 169 35.46 -8.23 48.52
N GLU A 170 34.52 -9.07 48.94
CA GLU A 170 34.82 -10.50 49.19
C GLU A 170 34.84 -11.32 47.90
N PHE A 171 34.00 -10.96 46.93
CA PHE A 171 34.00 -11.59 45.61
C PHE A 171 35.30 -11.30 44.85
N ARG A 172 35.85 -10.09 45.02
CA ARG A 172 37.05 -9.69 44.29
C ARG A 172 38.24 -10.59 44.60
N ASP A 173 38.54 -10.75 45.87
CA ASP A 173 39.77 -11.41 46.27
C ASP A 173 39.63 -12.96 46.31
N LYS A 174 38.40 -13.50 46.27
CA LYS A 174 38.13 -14.97 46.19
C LYS A 174 37.82 -15.48 44.77
N VAL A 175 37.27 -14.65 43.88
CA VAL A 175 36.74 -15.10 42.59
C VAL A 175 37.50 -14.50 41.39
N PHE A 176 38.31 -13.45 41.57
CA PHE A 176 39.01 -12.81 40.44
C PHE A 176 40.08 -13.65 39.72
N PRO A 177 40.67 -14.74 40.26
CA PRO A 177 41.44 -15.66 39.44
C PRO A 177 40.58 -16.36 38.36
N SER A 178 39.27 -16.47 38.58
CA SER A 178 38.29 -17.14 37.71
C SER A 178 37.31 -16.20 36.99
N MET A 179 37.37 -14.90 37.28
CA MET A 179 36.45 -13.89 36.79
C MET A 179 37.09 -13.02 35.69
N SER A 180 37.88 -13.65 34.84
CA SER A 180 37.70 -13.34 33.42
C SER A 180 36.21 -13.55 33.15
N ILE A 181 35.49 -12.59 32.58
CA ILE A 181 34.48 -13.00 31.59
C ILE A 181 35.20 -14.07 30.79
N ASP A 182 34.78 -15.34 30.87
CA ASP A 182 35.52 -16.44 30.25
C ASP A 182 35.82 -15.93 28.85
N LEU A 183 37.10 -15.65 28.54
CA LEU A 183 37.44 -14.82 27.36
C LEU A 183 36.78 -15.41 26.11
N LYS A 184 36.48 -16.70 26.21
CA LYS A 184 35.58 -17.51 25.40
C LYS A 184 34.18 -16.94 25.18
N GLU A 185 33.39 -16.59 26.20
CA GLU A 185 32.03 -16.05 26.06
C GLU A 185 32.01 -14.64 25.47
N ALA A 186 32.93 -13.75 25.89
CA ALA A 186 33.07 -12.43 25.27
C ALA A 186 33.46 -12.57 23.79
N ARG A 187 34.37 -13.50 23.49
CA ARG A 187 34.76 -13.82 22.12
C ARG A 187 33.63 -14.45 21.33
N GLU A 188 32.82 -15.32 21.94
CA GLU A 188 31.64 -15.92 21.33
C GLU A 188 30.58 -14.86 21.00
N ALA A 189 30.27 -13.96 21.94
CA ALA A 189 29.38 -12.83 21.69
C ALA A 189 29.91 -11.92 20.57
N GLN A 190 31.21 -11.64 20.56
CA GLN A 190 31.85 -10.86 19.51
C GLN A 190 31.77 -11.54 18.13
N GLU A 191 32.03 -12.84 18.05
CA GLU A 191 31.93 -13.61 16.79
C GLU A 191 30.47 -13.75 16.32
N LEU A 192 29.52 -13.94 17.25
CA LEU A 192 28.09 -13.93 16.94
C LEU A 192 27.64 -12.57 16.42
N PHE A 193 28.11 -11.47 17.02
CA PHE A 193 27.81 -10.12 16.56
C PHE A 193 28.40 -9.84 15.19
N LYS A 194 29.65 -10.23 14.92
CA LYS A 194 30.24 -10.15 13.56
C LYS A 194 29.43 -10.97 12.56
N THR A 195 29.02 -12.18 12.94
CA THR A 195 28.19 -13.05 12.10
C THR A 195 26.84 -12.40 11.81
N PHE A 196 26.18 -11.86 12.84
CA PHE A 196 24.94 -11.11 12.71
C PHE A 196 25.11 -9.93 11.75
N LEU A 197 26.12 -9.08 11.93
CA LEU A 197 26.37 -7.94 11.04
C LEU A 197 26.56 -8.38 9.58
N LYS A 198 27.38 -9.41 9.35
CA LYS A 198 27.61 -9.98 8.02
C LYS A 198 26.32 -10.54 7.41
N LEU A 199 25.51 -11.25 8.20
CA LEU A 199 24.22 -11.77 7.74
C LEU A 199 23.22 -10.66 7.47
N THR A 200 23.28 -9.53 8.19
CA THR A 200 22.39 -8.40 7.95
C THR A 200 22.80 -7.52 6.77
N GLU A 201 24.08 -7.51 6.40
CA GLU A 201 24.63 -6.70 5.30
C GLU A 201 23.89 -6.96 3.98
N LYS A 202 23.54 -8.22 3.67
CA LYS A 202 22.75 -8.57 2.48
C LYS A 202 21.35 -7.94 2.43
N TYR A 203 20.81 -7.50 3.56
CA TYR A 203 19.48 -6.87 3.65
C TYR A 203 19.52 -5.35 3.76
N LEU A 204 20.70 -4.78 4.02
CA LEU A 204 20.90 -3.35 4.15
C LEU A 204 21.28 -2.69 2.82
N VAL A 205 21.62 -3.48 1.80
CA VAL A 205 21.75 -2.96 0.45
C VAL A 205 20.35 -2.80 -0.14
N ILE A 206 19.97 -1.56 -0.45
CA ILE A 206 18.80 -1.27 -1.31
C ILE A 206 19.21 -1.65 -2.74
N GLU A 207 19.40 -2.95 -2.98
CA GLU A 207 19.38 -3.43 -4.34
C GLU A 207 17.94 -3.36 -4.83
N ASP A 208 17.78 -2.94 -6.08
CA ASP A 208 16.55 -2.95 -6.84
C ASP A 208 16.16 -4.42 -7.15
N GLN A 209 16.11 -5.25 -6.10
CA GLN A 209 15.80 -6.66 -6.16
C GLN A 209 14.42 -6.76 -6.78
N PRO A 210 14.30 -7.34 -7.99
CA PRO A 210 13.02 -7.47 -8.66
C PRO A 210 12.13 -8.23 -7.70
N SER A 211 11.03 -7.58 -7.35
CA SER A 211 10.04 -8.10 -6.45
C SER A 211 9.68 -9.53 -6.82
N TRP A 212 9.49 -10.36 -5.78
CA TRP A 212 8.86 -11.69 -5.79
C TRP A 212 9.51 -12.73 -6.74
N ARG A 213 10.37 -13.57 -6.16
CA ARG A 213 10.42 -15.02 -6.44
C ARG A 213 10.12 -15.77 -5.15
#